data_AF-A0A2V9NAP0-F1
#
_entry.id   AF-A0A2V9NAP0-F1
#
_cell.length_a   1.000
_cell.length_b   1.000
_cell.length_c   1.000
_cell.angle_alpha   90.00
_cell.angle_beta   90.00
_cell.angle_gamma   90.00
#
_symmetry.space_group_name_H-M   'P 1'
#
loop_
_entity.id
_entity.type
_entity.pdbx_description
1 polymer ?
#
loop_
_entity_poly.entity_id
_entity_poly.type
_entity_poly.pdbx_seq_one_letter_code
_entity_poly.pdbx_strand_id
1 'polypeptide(L)'
;MALGAAASAQDSSAQSVVLSGSPSAKHPLHIVAKSAGTAKRNATNASASAPFCVNGLGNPGTCSFSYYGGPVISNPDVVVVYWKNTVSSVVDCGGGMDSQGNCIGVSKFLGALTDSTFVDMLQEYNTAGITATAGSQKGVASTNQRIGRGSLHPGSPFVINPHSANSGSPISDTQIQDELQLQITAGTLPPPTTDDGGNVNTFYFVYFPPGLVISDSSVGTSCVAGGFCAYHGTLSRNAKDVPYGVIPDFGTGSGCDIGCGQGTEFQNIGSASSHEYAEATTDAAVGLVSVFGPPLGWYDANNGEIGDMCNQNTDTFTFDSVTYTFQQEFSQKAYNANHNAGCVSPGALIFTLTAPAASSAGSAFDLTATVANSDGSTYHGTVHFTGSDSAATLPSDYTFTTADAGSHKFVGEVILNTNGSQMITAADAHQPSTAGNATVLVSGATKSDTTAALTSSANPSTYKQQV
;
A
#
# COMPACT_ATOMS: atom_id res chain seq x y z
N MET A 1 69.51 -30.21 -37.86
CA MET A 1 69.59 -29.62 -36.51
C MET A 1 70.12 -28.20 -36.72
N ALA A 2 69.44 -27.10 -36.45
CA ALA A 2 68.26 -26.82 -35.65
C ALA A 2 67.41 -25.72 -36.34
N LEU A 3 66.09 -25.80 -36.16
CA LEU A 3 65.11 -24.71 -36.35
C LEU A 3 65.39 -23.63 -35.28
N GLY A 4 65.05 -22.36 -35.40
CA GLY A 4 64.11 -21.64 -36.26
C GLY A 4 63.72 -20.37 -35.47
N ALA A 5 63.79 -19.21 -36.14
CA ALA A 5 63.54 -17.86 -35.62
C ALA A 5 62.03 -17.60 -35.36
N ALA A 6 61.53 -16.50 -34.77
CA ALA A 6 62.07 -15.18 -34.51
C ALA A 6 61.22 -14.41 -33.46
N ALA A 7 61.90 -13.51 -32.75
CA ALA A 7 61.53 -12.14 -32.33
C ALA A 7 60.10 -11.79 -31.86
N SER A 8 60.00 -11.37 -30.59
CA SER A 8 59.07 -10.31 -30.14
C SER A 8 59.67 -9.52 -28.97
N ALA A 9 59.67 -8.19 -29.08
CA ALA A 9 59.93 -7.19 -28.04
C ALA A 9 59.51 -5.85 -28.66
N GLN A 10 58.79 -4.89 -28.07
CA GLN A 10 58.21 -4.56 -26.77
C GLN A 10 56.93 -3.73 -27.12
N ASP A 11 55.95 -3.43 -26.28
CA ASP A 11 56.09 -2.67 -25.03
C ASP A 11 54.78 -2.66 -24.23
N SER A 12 54.97 -2.44 -22.95
CA SER A 12 54.10 -2.46 -21.79
C SER A 12 53.26 -1.20 -21.58
N SER A 13 52.04 -1.36 -21.05
CA SER A 13 51.51 -0.47 -20.00
C SER A 13 50.42 -1.20 -19.20
N ALA A 14 50.40 -0.92 -17.90
CA ALA A 14 49.95 -1.79 -16.82
C ALA A 14 48.43 -1.87 -16.64
N GLN A 15 47.94 -3.07 -16.29
CA GLN A 15 46.83 -3.23 -15.34
C GLN A 15 47.22 -4.33 -14.33
N SER A 16 47.20 -3.96 -13.05
CA SER A 16 47.43 -4.88 -11.94
C SER A 16 46.35 -5.95 -11.94
N VAL A 17 46.76 -7.22 -12.05
CA VAL A 17 45.90 -8.37 -11.79
C VAL A 17 45.61 -8.41 -10.29
N VAL A 18 44.44 -7.92 -9.89
CA VAL A 18 43.83 -8.32 -8.62
C VAL A 18 43.07 -9.61 -8.91
N LEU A 19 43.57 -10.72 -8.38
CA LEU A 19 42.83 -11.98 -8.33
C LEU A 19 41.63 -11.78 -7.40
N SER A 20 40.49 -11.38 -7.96
CA SER A 20 39.21 -11.41 -7.25
C SER A 20 38.79 -12.88 -7.06
N GLY A 21 38.88 -13.37 -5.84
CA GLY A 21 38.11 -14.55 -5.45
C GLY A 21 36.63 -14.27 -5.70
N SER A 22 35.96 -15.16 -6.43
CA SER A 22 34.52 -15.08 -6.67
C SER A 22 33.76 -15.01 -5.34
N PRO A 23 32.86 -14.05 -5.13
CA PRO A 23 31.87 -14.14 -4.06
C PRO A 23 31.03 -15.40 -4.30
N SER A 24 30.85 -16.20 -3.26
CA SER A 24 29.87 -17.30 -3.28
C SER A 24 28.52 -16.76 -3.76
N ALA A 25 27.90 -17.42 -4.74
CA ALA A 25 26.62 -16.99 -5.28
C ALA A 25 25.58 -16.90 -4.14
N LYS A 26 25.06 -15.69 -3.89
CA LYS A 26 23.89 -15.49 -3.02
C LYS A 26 22.72 -16.27 -3.65
N HIS A 27 22.24 -17.32 -3.01
CA HIS A 27 20.98 -17.94 -3.42
C HIS A 27 19.83 -17.00 -3.02
N PRO A 28 18.98 -16.54 -3.96
CA PRO A 28 17.87 -15.67 -3.60
C PRO A 28 16.92 -16.40 -2.67
N LEU A 29 16.58 -15.76 -1.55
CA LEU A 29 15.41 -16.12 -0.76
C LEU A 29 14.21 -15.43 -1.39
N HIS A 30 13.06 -16.08 -1.31
CA HIS A 30 11.84 -15.55 -1.91
C HIS A 30 10.79 -15.36 -0.82
N ILE A 31 9.95 -14.36 -1.01
CA ILE A 31 8.64 -14.37 -0.39
C ILE A 31 7.81 -15.40 -1.17
N VAL A 32 6.98 -16.21 -0.48
CA VAL A 32 6.43 -17.44 -1.07
C VAL A 32 4.95 -17.59 -0.72
N ALA A 33 4.11 -17.70 -1.74
CA ALA A 33 2.73 -18.13 -1.58
C ALA A 33 2.62 -19.49 -0.86
N LYS A 34 1.66 -19.61 0.05
CA LYS A 34 1.31 -20.90 0.69
C LYS A 34 0.61 -21.80 -0.34
N SER A 35 1.41 -22.52 -1.12
CA SER A 35 0.99 -23.02 -2.43
C SER A 35 -0.09 -24.11 -2.45
N ALA A 36 -0.85 -24.16 -3.56
CA ALA A 36 -1.52 -25.35 -4.08
C ALA A 36 -0.60 -26.26 -4.93
N GLY A 37 0.72 -26.02 -4.92
CA GLY A 37 1.72 -26.76 -5.71
C GLY A 37 3.05 -26.02 -5.88
N THR A 38 4.15 -26.77 -5.94
CA THR A 38 5.54 -26.25 -5.94
C THR A 38 5.96 -25.65 -7.30
N ALA A 39 5.86 -24.33 -7.45
CA ALA A 39 6.48 -23.62 -8.55
C ALA A 39 8.01 -23.51 -8.33
N LYS A 40 8.81 -23.94 -9.33
CA LYS A 40 10.28 -23.82 -9.29
C LYS A 40 10.70 -22.42 -9.75
N ARG A 41 11.24 -21.64 -8.82
CA ARG A 41 11.70 -20.25 -9.06
C ARG A 41 13.11 -20.24 -9.63
N ASN A 42 13.31 -19.56 -10.76
CA ASN A 42 14.65 -19.34 -11.31
C ASN A 42 14.65 -18.13 -12.25
N ALA A 43 15.02 -16.93 -11.80
CA ALA A 43 15.89 -15.99 -12.56
C ALA A 43 16.10 -14.64 -11.85
N THR A 44 17.22 -14.02 -12.19
CA THR A 44 17.48 -12.58 -12.13
C THR A 44 16.75 -11.86 -13.27
N ASN A 45 15.96 -10.82 -12.99
CA ASN A 45 15.26 -9.99 -13.98
C ASN A 45 16.21 -9.09 -14.79
N ALA A 46 15.84 -8.79 -16.05
CA ALA A 46 16.55 -7.88 -16.95
C ALA A 46 15.98 -6.44 -16.97
N SER A 47 14.80 -6.19 -16.38
CA SER A 47 14.25 -4.85 -16.13
C SER A 47 13.45 -4.83 -14.81
N ALA A 48 13.40 -3.66 -14.16
CA ALA A 48 12.83 -3.49 -12.81
C ALA A 48 11.29 -3.62 -12.73
N SER A 49 10.58 -3.65 -13.85
CA SER A 49 9.10 -3.68 -13.92
C SER A 49 8.54 -4.88 -14.67
N ALA A 50 9.41 -5.76 -15.18
CA ALA A 50 8.97 -6.99 -15.82
C ALA A 50 8.59 -8.02 -14.75
N PRO A 51 7.41 -8.66 -14.85
CA PRO A 51 7.06 -9.75 -13.98
C PRO A 51 7.88 -10.99 -14.30
N PHE A 52 8.17 -11.79 -13.28
CA PHE A 52 8.76 -13.10 -13.46
C PHE A 52 7.66 -14.11 -13.80
N CYS A 53 7.58 -14.51 -15.06
CA CYS A 53 6.60 -15.50 -15.51
C CYS A 53 7.26 -16.67 -16.23
N VAL A 54 6.93 -17.87 -15.78
CA VAL A 54 7.34 -19.15 -16.34
C VAL A 54 6.13 -19.95 -16.81
N ASN A 55 6.35 -20.85 -17.75
CA ASN A 55 5.39 -21.87 -18.13
C ASN A 55 5.49 -23.10 -17.20
N GLY A 56 4.60 -24.07 -17.37
CA GLY A 56 4.59 -25.31 -16.57
C GLY A 56 5.84 -26.20 -16.70
N LEU A 57 6.85 -25.80 -17.48
CA LEU A 57 8.17 -26.43 -17.57
C LEU A 57 9.27 -25.62 -16.87
N GLY A 58 8.94 -24.47 -16.25
CA GLY A 58 9.89 -23.57 -15.61
C GLY A 58 10.71 -22.70 -16.57
N ASN A 59 10.34 -22.65 -17.86
CA ASN A 59 10.97 -21.77 -18.84
C ASN A 59 10.20 -20.43 -18.92
N PRO A 60 10.82 -19.33 -19.38
CA PRO A 60 10.11 -18.06 -19.59
C PRO A 60 8.79 -18.26 -20.35
N GLY A 61 7.71 -17.70 -19.81
CA GLY A 61 6.34 -17.94 -20.27
C GLY A 61 5.45 -16.71 -20.08
N THR A 62 4.17 -16.87 -20.40
CA THR A 62 3.15 -15.83 -20.21
C THR A 62 2.57 -15.92 -18.82
N CYS A 63 2.35 -14.77 -18.19
CA CYS A 63 1.54 -14.67 -16.98
C CYS A 63 0.07 -14.94 -17.33
N SER A 64 -0.61 -15.77 -16.54
CA SER A 64 -2.00 -16.16 -16.72
C SER A 64 -2.72 -16.17 -15.37
N PHE A 65 -3.00 -14.97 -14.86
CA PHE A 65 -3.63 -14.79 -13.57
C PHE A 65 -5.15 -15.01 -13.65
N SER A 66 -5.69 -15.86 -12.77
CA SER A 66 -7.10 -16.28 -12.81
C SER A 66 -7.75 -16.22 -11.44
N TYR A 67 -9.07 -16.00 -11.42
CA TYR A 67 -9.86 -16.05 -10.21
C TYR A 67 -10.46 -17.45 -10.02
N TYR A 68 -10.24 -18.05 -8.86
CA TYR A 68 -10.65 -19.42 -8.54
C TYR A 68 -11.90 -19.50 -7.65
N GLY A 69 -12.49 -18.36 -7.27
CA GLY A 69 -13.78 -18.29 -6.56
C GLY A 69 -13.69 -18.09 -5.04
N GLY A 70 -12.50 -17.90 -4.50
CA GLY A 70 -12.24 -17.60 -3.09
C GLY A 70 -12.53 -16.16 -2.68
N PRO A 71 -12.49 -15.87 -1.36
CA PRO A 71 -12.63 -14.50 -0.85
C PRO A 71 -11.39 -13.64 -1.10
N VAL A 72 -11.63 -12.33 -1.18
CA VAL A 72 -10.62 -11.27 -1.06
C VAL A 72 -10.84 -10.52 0.26
N ILE A 73 -9.93 -9.65 0.69
CA ILE A 73 -10.16 -8.79 1.85
C ILE A 73 -10.78 -7.47 1.36
N SER A 74 -12.02 -7.17 1.78
CA SER A 74 -12.75 -5.99 1.28
C SER A 74 -12.14 -4.68 1.77
N ASN A 75 -11.90 -4.55 3.07
CA ASN A 75 -11.24 -3.38 3.67
C ASN A 75 -10.31 -3.89 4.76
N PRO A 76 -9.00 -4.08 4.47
CA PRO A 76 -8.08 -4.69 5.42
C PRO A 76 -8.02 -3.95 6.76
N ASP A 77 -8.34 -4.65 7.84
CA ASP A 77 -8.19 -4.18 9.21
C ASP A 77 -6.93 -4.82 9.79
N VAL A 78 -5.80 -4.10 9.70
CA VAL A 78 -4.48 -4.68 9.96
C VAL A 78 -4.17 -4.65 11.45
N VAL A 79 -4.06 -5.82 12.06
CA VAL A 79 -3.65 -5.98 13.45
C VAL A 79 -2.16 -6.33 13.48
N VAL A 80 -1.31 -5.40 13.90
CA VAL A 80 0.13 -5.69 14.05
C VAL A 80 0.35 -6.45 15.34
N VAL A 81 1.02 -7.60 15.25
CA VAL A 81 1.31 -8.49 16.36
C VAL A 81 2.81 -8.68 16.50
N TYR A 82 3.37 -8.34 17.66
CA TYR A 82 4.72 -8.71 18.01
C TYR A 82 4.69 -10.02 18.79
N TRP A 83 5.31 -11.06 18.25
CA TRP A 83 5.32 -12.39 18.83
C TRP A 83 5.91 -12.40 20.26
N LYS A 84 6.83 -11.49 20.56
CA LYS A 84 7.33 -11.19 21.92
C LYS A 84 7.69 -9.70 21.99
N ASN A 85 7.92 -9.18 23.20
CA ASN A 85 8.43 -7.81 23.39
C ASN A 85 9.90 -7.62 22.98
N THR A 86 10.56 -8.65 22.44
CA THR A 86 11.96 -8.64 22.02
C THR A 86 12.12 -8.62 20.50
N VAL A 87 11.11 -8.15 19.76
CA VAL A 87 11.28 -7.88 18.31
C VAL A 87 12.41 -6.87 18.07
N SER A 88 13.03 -6.90 16.89
CA SER A 88 14.06 -5.93 16.52
C SER A 88 13.54 -4.50 16.73
N SER A 89 14.38 -3.61 17.27
CA SER A 89 14.01 -2.19 17.39
C SER A 89 13.74 -1.53 16.03
N VAL A 90 14.19 -2.15 14.93
CA VAL A 90 13.88 -1.69 13.57
C VAL A 90 12.42 -1.93 13.22
N VAL A 91 11.81 -3.01 13.71
CA VAL A 91 10.37 -3.27 13.54
C VAL A 91 9.57 -2.16 14.23
N ASP A 92 10.03 -1.68 15.39
CA ASP A 92 9.30 -0.70 16.19
C ASP A 92 9.56 0.77 15.79
N CYS A 93 10.81 1.13 15.46
CA CYS A 93 11.22 2.52 15.18
C CYS A 93 12.34 2.63 14.14
N GLY A 94 12.51 1.61 13.28
CA GLY A 94 13.63 1.51 12.33
C GLY A 94 13.58 2.45 11.14
N GLY A 95 12.41 3.00 10.83
CA GLY A 95 12.23 4.03 9.79
C GLY A 95 12.63 5.44 10.24
N GLY A 96 13.05 5.60 11.51
CA GLY A 96 13.44 6.88 12.08
C GLY A 96 12.27 7.60 12.77
N MET A 97 12.27 8.93 12.69
CA MET A 97 11.24 9.79 13.28
C MET A 97 10.55 10.62 12.20
N ASP A 98 9.25 10.85 12.35
CA ASP A 98 8.52 11.77 11.49
C ASP A 98 8.77 13.24 11.87
N SER A 99 8.13 14.17 11.13
CA SER A 99 8.22 15.61 11.40
C SER A 99 7.67 16.05 12.75
N GLN A 100 6.89 15.20 13.43
CA GLN A 100 6.29 15.43 14.74
C GLN A 100 7.09 14.72 15.86
N GLY A 101 8.16 14.00 15.53
CA GLY A 101 9.00 13.27 16.47
C GLY A 101 8.45 11.89 16.88
N ASN A 102 7.46 11.35 16.16
CA ASN A 102 6.96 10.00 16.41
C ASN A 102 7.80 8.96 15.68
N CYS A 103 7.98 7.81 16.32
CA CYS A 103 8.67 6.66 15.75
C CYS A 103 8.00 6.16 14.47
N ILE A 104 8.82 5.86 13.47
CA ILE A 104 8.42 5.21 12.22
C ILE A 104 8.79 3.73 12.33
N GLY A 105 7.82 2.91 12.66
CA GLY A 105 7.92 1.44 12.66
C GLY A 105 6.93 0.79 11.70
N VAL A 106 6.83 -0.53 11.77
CA VAL A 106 5.94 -1.32 10.89
C VAL A 106 4.48 -0.96 11.06
N SER A 107 4.04 -0.57 12.26
CA SER A 107 2.66 -0.10 12.49
C SER A 107 2.36 1.17 11.70
N LYS A 108 3.29 2.14 11.69
CA LYS A 108 3.12 3.37 10.91
C LYS A 108 3.18 3.11 9.42
N PHE A 109 4.09 2.23 8.98
CA PHE A 109 4.16 1.77 7.59
C PHE A 109 2.87 1.10 7.14
N LEU A 110 2.34 0.12 7.88
CA LEU A 110 1.12 -0.61 7.51
C LEU A 110 -0.12 0.29 7.56
N GLY A 111 -0.19 1.24 8.51
CA GLY A 111 -1.23 2.27 8.51
C GLY A 111 -1.18 3.16 7.27
N ALA A 112 0.01 3.59 6.85
CA ALA A 112 0.20 4.36 5.63
C ALA A 112 -0.12 3.54 4.36
N LEU A 113 0.34 2.28 4.30
CA LEU A 113 0.11 1.40 3.17
C LEU A 113 -1.39 1.15 2.96
N THR A 114 -2.11 0.80 4.02
CA THR A 114 -3.52 0.37 3.97
C THR A 114 -4.48 1.52 3.60
N ASP A 115 -4.11 2.77 3.87
CA ASP A 115 -4.87 3.96 3.50
C ASP A 115 -4.26 4.73 2.31
N SER A 116 -3.54 4.04 1.42
CA SER A 116 -2.91 4.68 0.26
C SER A 116 -3.45 4.19 -1.08
N THR A 117 -3.00 4.85 -2.15
CA THR A 117 -3.23 4.42 -3.54
C THR A 117 -2.67 3.01 -3.83
N PHE A 118 -1.81 2.46 -2.96
CA PHE A 118 -1.40 1.05 -3.04
C PHE A 118 -2.60 0.11 -3.00
N VAL A 119 -3.55 0.34 -2.10
CA VAL A 119 -4.76 -0.47 -2.03
C VAL A 119 -5.71 -0.14 -3.18
N ASP A 120 -5.71 1.11 -3.66
CA ASP A 120 -6.55 1.47 -4.80
C ASP A 120 -6.18 0.67 -6.05
N MET A 121 -4.89 0.45 -6.29
CA MET A 121 -4.38 -0.37 -7.39
C MET A 121 -4.89 -1.82 -7.33
N LEU A 122 -5.07 -2.38 -6.13
CA LEU A 122 -5.58 -3.75 -5.94
C LEU A 122 -7.05 -3.91 -6.34
N GLN A 123 -7.79 -2.82 -6.60
CA GLN A 123 -9.19 -2.86 -7.06
C GLN A 123 -9.37 -3.57 -8.42
N GLU A 124 -8.30 -3.76 -9.19
CA GLU A 124 -8.35 -4.62 -10.38
C GLU A 124 -8.82 -6.05 -10.02
N TYR A 125 -8.54 -6.49 -8.80
CA TYR A 125 -8.86 -7.82 -8.26
C TYR A 125 -10.17 -7.87 -7.47
N ASN A 126 -11.03 -6.86 -7.64
CA ASN A 126 -12.40 -6.91 -7.13
C ASN A 126 -13.13 -8.19 -7.59
N THR A 127 -13.85 -8.82 -6.68
CA THR A 127 -14.69 -9.98 -7.00
C THR A 127 -16.17 -9.61 -7.16
N ALA A 128 -16.56 -8.36 -6.94
CA ALA A 128 -17.94 -7.90 -7.11
C ALA A 128 -18.46 -8.11 -8.54
N GLY A 129 -19.56 -8.85 -8.67
CA GLY A 129 -20.25 -9.07 -9.94
C GLY A 129 -19.53 -9.98 -10.95
N ILE A 130 -18.48 -10.70 -10.55
CA ILE A 130 -17.77 -11.67 -11.42
C ILE A 130 -18.07 -13.12 -11.02
N THR A 131 -17.63 -14.05 -11.85
CA THR A 131 -17.65 -15.49 -11.58
C THR A 131 -16.22 -16.03 -11.59
N ALA A 132 -15.99 -17.17 -10.94
CA ALA A 132 -14.71 -17.87 -11.01
C ALA A 132 -14.35 -18.14 -12.49
N THR A 133 -13.13 -17.77 -12.89
CA THR A 133 -12.68 -17.87 -14.29
C THR A 133 -11.95 -19.18 -14.57
N ALA A 134 -11.47 -19.85 -13.53
CA ALA A 134 -10.72 -21.11 -13.59
C ALA A 134 -11.07 -22.08 -12.45
N GLY A 135 -10.44 -23.25 -12.46
CA GLY A 135 -10.58 -24.26 -11.41
C GLY A 135 -11.87 -25.06 -11.42
N SER A 136 -12.08 -25.82 -10.35
CA SER A 136 -13.22 -26.73 -10.17
C SER A 136 -14.59 -26.04 -10.13
N GLN A 137 -14.63 -24.74 -9.85
CA GLN A 137 -15.86 -23.94 -9.72
C GLN A 137 -16.01 -22.89 -10.84
N LYS A 138 -15.31 -23.05 -11.98
CA LYS A 138 -15.42 -22.12 -13.11
C LYS A 138 -16.89 -21.83 -13.47
N GLY A 139 -17.24 -20.55 -13.52
CA GLY A 139 -18.59 -20.05 -13.83
C GLY A 139 -19.50 -19.86 -12.63
N VAL A 140 -19.09 -20.26 -11.42
CA VAL A 140 -19.84 -20.01 -10.18
C VAL A 140 -19.64 -18.57 -9.73
N ALA A 141 -20.68 -17.97 -9.16
CA ALA A 141 -20.64 -16.61 -8.60
C ALA A 141 -19.53 -16.47 -7.56
N SER A 142 -18.85 -15.33 -7.57
CA SER A 142 -17.85 -14.97 -6.58
C SER A 142 -18.44 -14.69 -5.19
N THR A 143 -17.56 -14.38 -4.24
CA THR A 143 -17.90 -13.81 -2.92
C THR A 143 -18.45 -12.38 -2.98
N ASN A 144 -18.45 -11.76 -4.17
CA ASN A 144 -19.01 -10.43 -4.45
C ASN A 144 -18.43 -9.28 -3.61
N GLN A 145 -17.11 -9.26 -3.44
CA GLN A 145 -16.40 -8.30 -2.59
C GLN A 145 -15.72 -7.20 -3.41
N ARG A 146 -15.59 -6.02 -2.81
CA ARG A 146 -14.82 -4.89 -3.36
C ARG A 146 -13.69 -4.58 -2.41
N ILE A 147 -12.47 -4.57 -2.95
CA ILE A 147 -11.27 -4.11 -2.27
C ILE A 147 -11.33 -2.57 -2.21
N GLY A 148 -11.12 -2.04 -1.02
CA GLY A 148 -11.01 -0.62 -0.73
C GLY A 148 -9.98 -0.39 0.36
N ARG A 149 -9.63 0.88 0.57
CA ARG A 149 -8.68 1.27 1.62
C ARG A 149 -9.12 0.73 2.99
N GLY A 150 -8.13 0.35 3.77
CA GLY A 150 -8.28 -0.28 5.07
C GLY A 150 -7.91 0.65 6.21
N SER A 151 -7.58 0.06 7.36
CA SER A 151 -7.09 0.79 8.52
C SER A 151 -6.11 -0.04 9.33
N LEU A 152 -5.17 0.62 10.00
CA LEU A 152 -4.44 -0.01 11.10
C LEU A 152 -5.40 -0.16 12.29
N HIS A 153 -5.50 -1.38 12.83
CA HIS A 153 -6.39 -1.65 13.95
C HIS A 153 -5.97 -0.82 15.18
N PRO A 154 -6.91 -0.10 15.84
CA PRO A 154 -6.61 0.67 17.03
C PRO A 154 -5.96 -0.16 18.14
N GLY A 155 -4.84 0.33 18.68
CA GLY A 155 -4.07 -0.40 19.70
C GLY A 155 -2.93 -1.24 19.14
N SER A 156 -2.77 -1.34 17.82
CA SER A 156 -1.57 -1.88 17.21
C SER A 156 -0.32 -1.04 17.56
N PRO A 157 0.85 -1.66 17.82
CA PRO A 157 1.08 -3.10 17.84
C PRO A 157 0.61 -3.77 19.14
N PHE A 158 0.08 -4.99 19.02
CA PHE A 158 -0.20 -5.87 20.14
C PHE A 158 1.00 -6.75 20.42
N VAL A 159 1.48 -6.75 21.66
CA VAL A 159 2.60 -7.61 22.07
C VAL A 159 2.04 -8.83 22.80
N ILE A 160 2.26 -10.03 22.26
CA ILE A 160 1.81 -11.28 22.88
C ILE A 160 2.94 -11.93 23.68
N ASN A 161 2.57 -12.82 24.60
CA ASN A 161 3.48 -13.72 25.28
C ASN A 161 3.06 -15.17 24.98
N PRO A 162 3.70 -15.82 23.99
CA PRO A 162 3.25 -17.10 23.48
C PRO A 162 3.21 -18.18 24.54
N HIS A 163 2.21 -19.06 24.47
CA HIS A 163 2.16 -20.23 25.34
C HIS A 163 3.40 -21.11 25.12
N SER A 164 3.91 -21.76 26.18
CA SER A 164 5.16 -22.54 26.10
C SER A 164 5.10 -23.70 25.10
N ALA A 165 3.90 -24.21 24.81
CA ALA A 165 3.67 -25.23 23.78
C ALA A 165 3.84 -24.70 22.34
N ASN A 166 3.71 -23.38 22.15
CA ASN A 166 3.78 -22.70 20.85
C ASN A 166 5.05 -21.84 20.71
N SER A 167 5.95 -21.85 21.70
CA SER A 167 7.13 -20.99 21.73
C SER A 167 8.44 -21.69 21.35
N GLY A 168 8.36 -22.72 20.50
CA GLY A 168 9.51 -23.54 20.07
C GLY A 168 10.51 -22.79 19.18
N SER A 169 11.55 -23.49 18.72
CA SER A 169 12.39 -23.07 17.58
C SER A 169 13.03 -24.33 16.98
N PRO A 170 12.67 -24.74 15.74
CA PRO A 170 11.73 -24.06 14.85
C PRO A 170 10.29 -24.03 15.40
N ILE A 171 9.55 -22.96 15.10
CA ILE A 171 8.11 -22.81 15.33
C ILE A 171 7.39 -23.31 14.08
N SER A 172 6.42 -24.21 14.23
CA SER A 172 5.59 -24.61 13.10
C SER A 172 4.46 -23.61 12.83
N ASP A 173 4.02 -23.51 11.58
CA ASP A 173 2.83 -22.73 11.22
C ASP A 173 1.59 -23.14 12.04
N THR A 174 1.39 -24.43 12.32
CA THR A 174 0.31 -24.89 13.21
C THR A 174 0.42 -24.28 14.61
N GLN A 175 1.63 -24.18 15.18
CA GLN A 175 1.82 -23.51 16.48
C GLN A 175 1.51 -22.02 16.42
N ILE A 176 1.77 -21.35 15.28
CA ILE A 176 1.39 -19.95 15.06
C ILE A 176 -0.14 -19.82 15.03
N GLN A 177 -0.83 -20.69 14.29
CA GLN A 177 -2.30 -20.69 14.23
C GLN A 177 -2.94 -20.97 15.60
N ASP A 178 -2.42 -21.95 16.35
CA ASP A 178 -2.88 -22.28 17.70
C ASP A 178 -2.68 -21.09 18.65
N GLU A 179 -1.54 -20.42 18.57
CA GLU A 179 -1.25 -19.25 19.40
C GLU A 179 -2.16 -18.06 19.08
N LEU A 180 -2.37 -17.73 17.80
CA LEU A 180 -3.29 -16.68 17.40
C LEU A 180 -4.71 -16.96 17.93
N GLN A 181 -5.19 -18.20 17.82
CA GLN A 181 -6.49 -18.58 18.36
C GLN A 181 -6.56 -18.44 19.88
N LEU A 182 -5.50 -18.81 20.61
CA LEU A 182 -5.42 -18.64 22.07
C LEU A 182 -5.46 -17.16 22.46
N GLN A 183 -4.68 -16.31 21.80
CA GLN A 183 -4.59 -14.88 22.11
C GLN A 183 -5.89 -14.12 21.77
N ILE A 184 -6.56 -14.48 20.67
CA ILE A 184 -7.89 -13.94 20.33
C ILE A 184 -8.92 -14.39 21.36
N THR A 185 -8.89 -15.66 21.79
CA THR A 185 -9.83 -16.19 22.78
C THR A 185 -9.61 -15.58 24.17
N ALA A 186 -8.36 -15.27 24.52
CA ALA A 186 -8.00 -14.59 25.76
C ALA A 186 -8.35 -13.09 25.75
N GLY A 187 -8.63 -12.50 24.58
CA GLY A 187 -8.88 -11.07 24.41
C GLY A 187 -7.61 -10.21 24.41
N THR A 188 -6.42 -10.83 24.33
CA THR A 188 -5.15 -10.12 24.11
C THR A 188 -5.10 -9.54 22.70
N LEU A 189 -5.54 -10.34 21.72
CA LEU A 189 -5.76 -9.88 20.35
C LEU A 189 -7.26 -9.60 20.15
N PRO A 190 -7.61 -8.56 19.38
CA PRO A 190 -9.01 -8.28 19.06
C PRO A 190 -9.62 -9.47 18.28
N PRO A 191 -10.95 -9.66 18.30
CA PRO A 191 -11.62 -10.60 17.39
C PRO A 191 -11.62 -10.08 15.95
N PRO A 192 -11.63 -10.96 14.94
CA PRO A 192 -11.67 -10.53 13.54
C PRO A 192 -12.99 -9.81 13.21
N THR A 193 -12.86 -8.70 12.47
CA THR A 193 -13.96 -7.95 11.86
C THR A 193 -14.32 -8.55 10.50
N THR A 194 -15.51 -8.23 9.99
CA THR A 194 -16.00 -8.71 8.70
C THR A 194 -16.59 -7.59 7.87
N ASP A 195 -16.63 -7.79 6.56
CA ASP A 195 -17.47 -7.00 5.67
C ASP A 195 -18.96 -7.34 5.85
N ASP A 196 -19.83 -6.62 5.13
CA ASP A 196 -21.30 -6.81 5.16
C ASP A 196 -21.73 -8.21 4.65
N GLY A 197 -20.88 -8.86 3.86
CA GLY A 197 -21.05 -10.24 3.39
C GLY A 197 -20.62 -11.29 4.42
N GLY A 198 -20.03 -10.86 5.54
CA GLY A 198 -19.51 -11.72 6.59
C GLY A 198 -18.14 -12.34 6.27
N ASN A 199 -17.43 -11.88 5.22
CA ASN A 199 -16.06 -12.28 4.95
C ASN A 199 -15.11 -11.49 5.85
N VAL A 200 -13.99 -12.07 6.28
CA VAL A 200 -13.08 -11.45 7.24
C VAL A 200 -12.32 -10.29 6.61
N ASN A 201 -12.31 -9.15 7.31
CA ASN A 201 -11.50 -7.98 6.99
C ASN A 201 -10.18 -7.95 7.78
N THR A 202 -10.17 -8.52 8.98
CA THR A 202 -8.98 -8.47 9.84
C THR A 202 -7.85 -9.34 9.32
N PHE A 203 -6.66 -8.74 9.24
CA PHE A 203 -5.41 -9.41 8.89
C PHE A 203 -4.40 -9.28 10.03
N TYR A 204 -4.02 -10.40 10.65
CA TYR A 204 -3.04 -10.40 11.75
C TYR A 204 -1.62 -10.46 11.20
N PHE A 205 -0.88 -9.37 11.28
CA PHE A 205 0.49 -9.27 10.78
C PHE A 205 1.49 -9.59 11.89
N VAL A 206 2.09 -10.78 11.88
CA VAL A 206 2.91 -11.28 12.99
C VAL A 206 4.40 -11.10 12.71
N TYR A 207 5.06 -10.27 13.52
CA TYR A 207 6.50 -10.03 13.48
C TYR A 207 7.21 -10.83 14.56
N PHE A 208 8.24 -11.59 14.17
CA PHE A 208 8.98 -12.49 15.06
C PHE A 208 10.30 -11.86 15.53
N PRO A 209 10.70 -12.09 16.80
CA PRO A 209 11.98 -11.61 17.32
C PRO A 209 13.19 -12.37 16.76
N PRO A 210 14.40 -11.78 16.86
CA PRO A 210 15.64 -12.44 16.47
C PRO A 210 15.83 -13.81 17.11
N GLY A 211 16.42 -14.73 16.34
CA GLY A 211 16.80 -16.09 16.79
C GLY A 211 15.68 -17.13 16.76
N LEU A 212 14.47 -16.77 16.34
CA LEU A 212 13.41 -17.75 16.05
C LEU A 212 13.47 -18.18 14.58
N VAL A 213 13.36 -19.49 14.37
CA VAL A 213 13.20 -20.08 13.04
C VAL A 213 11.74 -20.47 12.88
N ILE A 214 11.12 -20.12 11.76
CA ILE A 214 9.77 -20.56 11.42
C ILE A 214 9.86 -21.68 10.38
N SER A 215 9.01 -22.68 10.52
CA SER A 215 8.89 -23.81 9.59
C SER A 215 7.44 -24.02 9.19
N ASP A 216 7.22 -24.26 7.92
CA ASP A 216 5.93 -24.61 7.36
C ASP A 216 6.14 -25.74 6.34
N SER A 217 5.27 -26.74 6.35
CA SER A 217 5.42 -27.92 5.50
C SER A 217 5.22 -27.65 4.00
N SER A 218 4.57 -26.54 3.65
CA SER A 218 4.27 -26.14 2.28
C SER A 218 5.30 -25.17 1.69
N VAL A 219 5.87 -24.28 2.51
CA VAL A 219 6.83 -23.25 2.04
C VAL A 219 8.27 -23.43 2.55
N GLY A 220 8.51 -24.32 3.52
CA GLY A 220 9.85 -24.70 3.97
C GLY A 220 10.26 -24.03 5.28
N THR A 221 11.48 -23.49 5.35
CA THR A 221 12.05 -22.90 6.57
C THR A 221 12.40 -21.44 6.32
N SER A 222 12.14 -20.57 7.30
CA SER A 222 12.43 -19.14 7.20
C SER A 222 13.93 -18.88 7.05
N CYS A 223 14.30 -17.88 6.26
CA CYS A 223 15.64 -17.28 6.23
C CYS A 223 16.81 -18.22 5.87
N VAL A 224 16.55 -19.35 5.21
CA VAL A 224 17.59 -20.30 4.75
C VAL A 224 17.52 -20.49 3.25
N ALA A 225 18.64 -20.77 2.58
CA ALA A 225 18.66 -20.94 1.12
C ALA A 225 17.61 -21.97 0.65
N GLY A 226 16.73 -21.56 -0.28
CA GLY A 226 15.60 -22.36 -0.74
C GLY A 226 14.35 -22.32 0.18
N GLY A 227 14.41 -21.56 1.25
CA GLY A 227 13.31 -21.26 2.17
C GLY A 227 12.56 -19.97 1.80
N PHE A 228 11.96 -19.33 2.81
CA PHE A 228 11.10 -18.15 2.63
C PHE A 228 11.54 -16.93 3.45
N CYS A 229 11.15 -15.74 2.97
CA CYS A 229 11.34 -14.45 3.63
C CYS A 229 10.14 -14.01 4.46
N ALA A 230 8.96 -14.35 3.99
CA ALA A 230 7.67 -14.18 4.63
C ALA A 230 6.69 -15.14 3.95
N TYR A 231 5.52 -15.32 4.57
CA TYR A 231 4.33 -15.88 3.92
C TYR A 231 3.07 -15.35 4.61
N HIS A 232 1.93 -15.43 3.93
CA HIS A 232 0.62 -15.31 4.53
C HIS A 232 -0.07 -16.68 4.54
N GLY A 233 -0.94 -16.84 5.51
CA GLY A 233 -1.70 -18.05 5.72
C GLY A 233 -3.09 -17.73 6.24
N THR A 234 -3.87 -18.77 6.41
CA THR A 234 -5.27 -18.65 6.81
C THR A 234 -5.56 -19.73 7.83
N LEU A 235 -6.07 -19.33 9.00
CA LEU A 235 -6.58 -20.26 9.99
C LEU A 235 -8.10 -20.26 9.96
N SER A 236 -8.72 -21.42 10.19
CA SER A 236 -10.16 -21.51 10.31
C SER A 236 -10.56 -21.30 11.78
N ARG A 237 -11.34 -20.25 12.06
CA ARG A 237 -11.83 -19.93 13.40
C ARG A 237 -13.32 -19.66 13.36
N ASN A 238 -14.12 -20.43 14.12
CA ASN A 238 -15.58 -20.29 14.19
C ASN A 238 -16.25 -20.24 12.80
N ALA A 239 -15.81 -21.10 11.87
CA ALA A 239 -16.25 -21.12 10.47
C ALA A 239 -15.98 -19.81 9.70
N LYS A 240 -14.95 -19.06 10.11
CA LYS A 240 -14.39 -17.92 9.38
C LYS A 240 -12.96 -18.23 8.97
N ASP A 241 -12.60 -17.79 7.79
CA ASP A 241 -11.26 -17.89 7.23
C ASP A 241 -10.52 -16.62 7.65
N VAL A 242 -9.59 -16.75 8.60
CA VAL A 242 -8.89 -15.61 9.22
C VAL A 242 -7.47 -15.55 8.67
N PRO A 243 -7.15 -14.55 7.81
CA PRO A 243 -5.82 -14.40 7.26
C PRO A 243 -4.83 -13.90 8.33
N TYR A 244 -3.57 -14.31 8.22
CA TYR A 244 -2.45 -13.82 9.00
C TYR A 244 -1.15 -13.83 8.20
N GLY A 245 -0.28 -12.85 8.43
CA GLY A 245 1.04 -12.75 7.82
C GLY A 245 2.12 -13.16 8.80
N VAL A 246 3.19 -13.77 8.31
CA VAL A 246 4.33 -14.23 9.11
C VAL A 246 5.60 -13.57 8.58
N ILE A 247 6.16 -12.67 9.39
CA ILE A 247 7.42 -11.97 9.11
C ILE A 247 8.49 -12.41 10.11
N PRO A 248 9.44 -13.27 9.70
CA PRO A 248 10.67 -13.56 10.44
C PRO A 248 11.46 -12.29 10.77
N ASP A 249 12.51 -12.44 11.60
CA ASP A 249 13.48 -11.37 11.83
C ASP A 249 14.34 -11.12 10.57
N PHE A 250 14.59 -9.86 10.23
CA PHE A 250 15.42 -9.43 9.10
C PHE A 250 16.76 -8.82 9.58
N GLY A 251 16.99 -8.81 10.90
CA GLY A 251 18.22 -8.30 11.50
C GLY A 251 19.47 -9.06 11.07
N THR A 252 20.63 -8.44 11.31
CA THR A 252 21.95 -9.03 10.98
C THR A 252 22.10 -10.43 11.56
N GLY A 253 22.42 -11.41 10.71
CA GLY A 253 22.62 -12.80 11.11
C GLY A 253 21.35 -13.65 11.18
N SER A 254 20.18 -13.10 10.83
CA SER A 254 18.92 -13.84 10.70
C SER A 254 18.92 -14.82 9.53
N GLY A 255 19.75 -14.59 8.51
CA GLY A 255 19.71 -15.25 7.21
C GLY A 255 18.78 -14.53 6.21
N CYS A 256 17.73 -13.87 6.70
CA CYS A 256 16.86 -13.02 5.90
C CYS A 256 17.60 -11.73 5.47
N ASP A 257 18.54 -11.25 6.29
CA ASP A 257 19.45 -10.14 5.98
C ASP A 257 20.32 -10.35 4.73
N ILE A 258 20.48 -11.60 4.27
CA ILE A 258 21.33 -11.94 3.12
C ILE A 258 20.52 -12.11 1.83
N GLY A 259 19.27 -12.58 1.94
CA GLY A 259 18.50 -13.08 0.80
C GLY A 259 17.14 -12.44 0.56
N CYS A 260 16.61 -11.66 1.51
CA CYS A 260 15.25 -11.11 1.46
C CYS A 260 15.18 -9.65 1.01
N GLY A 261 16.12 -9.25 0.17
CA GLY A 261 16.23 -7.90 -0.37
C GLY A 261 17.66 -7.37 -0.31
N GLN A 262 17.87 -6.18 -0.87
CA GLN A 262 19.17 -5.48 -0.86
C GLN A 262 19.09 -4.09 -0.19
N GLY A 263 17.93 -3.72 0.35
CA GLY A 263 17.73 -2.48 1.08
C GLY A 263 18.20 -2.58 2.54
N THR A 264 17.94 -1.53 3.31
CA THR A 264 18.06 -1.58 4.78
C THR A 264 17.08 -2.60 5.37
N GLU A 265 17.32 -3.03 6.61
CA GLU A 265 16.42 -3.95 7.34
C GLU A 265 14.96 -3.47 7.28
N PHE A 266 14.68 -2.19 7.57
CA PHE A 266 13.33 -1.64 7.51
C PHE A 266 12.73 -1.64 6.09
N GLN A 267 13.53 -1.36 5.06
CA GLN A 267 13.06 -1.40 3.67
C GLN A 267 12.71 -2.81 3.21
N ASN A 268 13.53 -3.80 3.61
CA ASN A 268 13.27 -5.20 3.28
C ASN A 268 12.04 -5.72 4.04
N ILE A 269 11.86 -5.32 5.31
CA ILE A 269 10.62 -5.58 6.07
C ILE A 269 9.41 -4.93 5.38
N GLY A 270 9.53 -3.68 4.91
CA GLY A 270 8.48 -2.98 4.17
C GLY A 270 8.10 -3.71 2.88
N SER A 271 9.10 -4.13 2.09
CA SER A 271 8.90 -4.93 0.87
C SER A 271 8.21 -6.26 1.15
N ALA A 272 8.68 -7.01 2.15
CA ALA A 272 8.05 -8.29 2.51
C ALA A 272 6.64 -8.07 3.07
N SER A 273 6.44 -7.00 3.85
CA SER A 273 5.15 -6.74 4.46
C SER A 273 4.10 -6.30 3.43
N SER A 274 4.47 -5.48 2.45
CA SER A 274 3.53 -5.08 1.38
C SER A 274 3.18 -6.24 0.45
N HIS A 275 4.13 -7.14 0.19
CA HIS A 275 3.92 -8.36 -0.58
C HIS A 275 2.83 -9.22 0.08
N GLU A 276 3.03 -9.62 1.33
CA GLU A 276 2.04 -10.45 2.04
C GLU A 276 0.70 -9.74 2.22
N TYR A 277 0.73 -8.41 2.39
CA TYR A 277 -0.49 -7.62 2.44
C TYR A 277 -1.27 -7.69 1.13
N ALA A 278 -0.61 -7.51 0.00
CA ALA A 278 -1.26 -7.52 -1.31
C ALA A 278 -1.80 -8.91 -1.64
N GLU A 279 -0.99 -9.94 -1.42
CA GLU A 279 -1.38 -11.34 -1.65
C GLU A 279 -2.56 -11.74 -0.77
N ALA A 280 -2.47 -11.55 0.55
CA ALA A 280 -3.60 -11.81 1.46
C ALA A 280 -4.86 -11.01 1.08
N THR A 281 -4.71 -9.77 0.61
CA THR A 281 -5.84 -8.97 0.16
C THR A 281 -6.52 -9.60 -1.07
N THR A 282 -5.75 -10.18 -2.00
CA THR A 282 -6.27 -10.78 -3.24
C THR A 282 -6.58 -12.28 -3.16
N ASP A 283 -6.15 -12.96 -2.10
CA ASP A 283 -6.38 -14.38 -1.86
C ASP A 283 -6.38 -14.70 -0.35
N ALA A 284 -7.40 -14.19 0.35
CA ALA A 284 -7.43 -14.20 1.82
C ALA A 284 -7.41 -15.61 2.46
N ALA A 285 -7.76 -16.63 1.69
CA ALA A 285 -7.96 -18.00 2.19
C ALA A 285 -6.96 -19.02 1.63
N VAL A 286 -5.83 -18.55 1.08
CA VAL A 286 -4.80 -19.41 0.46
C VAL A 286 -4.35 -20.56 1.39
N GLY A 287 -4.28 -20.32 2.70
CA GLY A 287 -3.81 -21.31 3.67
C GLY A 287 -4.73 -22.51 3.88
N LEU A 288 -5.95 -22.47 3.34
CA LEU A 288 -6.93 -23.54 3.39
C LEU A 288 -7.08 -24.28 2.04
N VAL A 289 -6.30 -23.90 1.03
CA VAL A 289 -6.42 -24.41 -0.33
C VAL A 289 -5.86 -25.83 -0.43
N SER A 290 -6.66 -26.75 -0.95
CA SER A 290 -6.24 -28.14 -1.23
C SER A 290 -6.31 -28.51 -2.72
N VAL A 291 -6.91 -27.65 -3.55
CA VAL A 291 -7.12 -27.84 -5.00
C VAL A 291 -7.16 -26.49 -5.69
N PHE A 292 -6.91 -26.44 -7.00
CA PHE A 292 -7.15 -25.23 -7.81
C PHE A 292 -8.66 -24.94 -7.95
N GLY A 293 -9.19 -24.19 -7.00
CA GLY A 293 -10.61 -23.85 -6.79
C GLY A 293 -10.81 -23.26 -5.39
N PRO A 294 -12.03 -22.91 -4.97
CA PRO A 294 -12.26 -22.31 -3.67
C PRO A 294 -11.71 -23.18 -2.53
N PRO A 295 -11.12 -22.57 -1.50
CA PRO A 295 -11.18 -21.15 -1.20
C PRO A 295 -10.08 -20.28 -1.85
N LEU A 296 -9.37 -20.78 -2.88
CA LEU A 296 -8.36 -20.01 -3.61
C LEU A 296 -8.99 -18.80 -4.32
N GLY A 297 -8.44 -17.63 -4.10
CA GLY A 297 -8.80 -16.34 -4.69
C GLY A 297 -8.16 -16.14 -6.06
N TRP A 298 -7.35 -15.09 -6.20
CA TRP A 298 -6.63 -14.79 -7.43
C TRP A 298 -5.24 -15.43 -7.45
N TYR A 299 -4.93 -16.21 -8.49
CA TYR A 299 -3.71 -17.00 -8.53
C TYR A 299 -3.26 -17.32 -9.98
N ASP A 300 -1.97 -17.50 -10.20
CA ASP A 300 -1.40 -18.12 -11.41
C ASP A 300 -0.80 -19.49 -11.06
N ALA A 301 -1.28 -20.55 -11.71
CA ALA A 301 -0.88 -21.92 -11.39
C ALA A 301 0.61 -22.23 -11.56
N ASN A 302 1.35 -21.42 -12.32
CA ASN A 302 2.80 -21.56 -12.52
C ASN A 302 3.60 -20.52 -11.75
N ASN A 303 3.02 -19.34 -11.54
CA ASN A 303 3.76 -18.15 -11.10
C ASN A 303 3.43 -17.69 -9.67
N GLY A 304 2.34 -18.19 -9.09
CA GLY A 304 1.93 -17.85 -7.72
C GLY A 304 0.95 -16.68 -7.66
N GLU A 305 1.02 -15.94 -6.58
CA GLU A 305 0.20 -14.77 -6.29
C GLU A 305 0.82 -13.49 -6.90
N ILE A 306 0.16 -12.34 -6.74
CA ILE A 306 0.59 -11.08 -7.39
C ILE A 306 1.97 -10.59 -6.92
N GLY A 307 2.34 -10.89 -5.68
CA GLY A 307 3.62 -10.51 -5.08
C GLY A 307 4.73 -11.43 -5.56
N ASP A 308 4.50 -12.73 -5.68
CA ASP A 308 5.45 -13.71 -6.20
C ASP A 308 5.99 -13.31 -7.57
N MET A 309 5.10 -12.85 -8.44
CA MET A 309 5.42 -12.44 -9.81
C MET A 309 6.27 -11.17 -9.87
N CYS A 310 6.26 -10.37 -8.80
CA CYS A 310 6.97 -9.11 -8.68
C CYS A 310 7.99 -9.11 -7.53
N ASN A 311 8.36 -10.30 -7.07
CA ASN A 311 9.20 -10.49 -5.89
C ASN A 311 10.51 -9.69 -5.99
N GLN A 312 10.78 -8.87 -4.96
CA GLN A 312 11.92 -7.95 -4.84
C GLN A 312 11.99 -6.79 -5.85
N ASN A 313 11.00 -6.60 -6.73
CA ASN A 313 10.85 -5.34 -7.45
C ASN A 313 10.25 -4.30 -6.48
N THR A 314 11.05 -3.35 -6.03
CA THR A 314 10.64 -2.37 -5.02
C THR A 314 10.50 -0.98 -5.60
N ASP A 315 9.62 -0.19 -4.98
CA ASP A 315 9.50 1.25 -5.20
C ASP A 315 9.18 1.94 -3.88
N THR A 316 8.86 3.23 -3.93
CA THR A 316 8.53 4.04 -2.77
C THR A 316 7.25 4.81 -2.94
N PHE A 317 6.52 5.00 -1.84
CA PHE A 317 5.43 5.95 -1.76
C PHE A 317 5.65 6.88 -0.58
N THR A 318 5.06 8.08 -0.64
CA THR A 318 5.12 9.04 0.46
C THR A 318 3.74 9.20 1.08
N PHE A 319 3.69 9.20 2.41
CA PHE A 319 2.47 9.35 3.20
C PHE A 319 2.81 10.17 4.45
N ASP A 320 2.09 11.25 4.72
CA ASP A 320 2.37 12.20 5.81
C ASP A 320 3.85 12.64 5.84
N SER A 321 4.41 12.95 4.67
CA SER A 321 5.82 13.33 4.48
C SER A 321 6.86 12.25 4.83
N VAL A 322 6.44 11.02 5.12
CA VAL A 322 7.33 9.87 5.31
C VAL A 322 7.35 9.04 4.03
N THR A 323 8.56 8.73 3.53
CA THR A 323 8.74 7.86 2.38
C THR A 323 8.98 6.43 2.85
N TYR A 324 8.14 5.50 2.37
CA TYR A 324 8.24 4.07 2.67
C TYR A 324 8.64 3.28 1.43
N THR A 325 9.40 2.21 1.63
CA THR A 325 9.69 1.22 0.57
C THR A 325 8.64 0.11 0.64
N PHE A 326 8.14 -0.26 -0.53
CA PHE A 326 7.19 -1.35 -0.73
C PHE A 326 7.60 -2.17 -1.96
N GLN A 327 7.01 -3.35 -2.11
CA GLN A 327 7.13 -4.17 -3.31
C GLN A 327 6.06 -3.78 -4.33
N GLN A 328 6.46 -3.61 -5.58
CA GLN A 328 5.51 -3.52 -6.69
C GLN A 328 4.71 -4.82 -6.78
N GLU A 329 3.46 -4.71 -7.23
CA GLU A 329 2.58 -5.86 -7.36
C GLU A 329 2.23 -6.10 -8.82
N PHE A 330 1.92 -7.35 -9.16
CA PHE A 330 1.48 -7.68 -10.50
C PHE A 330 0.13 -7.00 -10.80
N SER A 331 0.03 -6.38 -11.98
CA SER A 331 -1.22 -5.92 -12.59
C SER A 331 -1.42 -6.63 -13.92
N GLN A 332 -2.51 -7.39 -14.01
CA GLN A 332 -2.89 -8.08 -15.24
C GLN A 332 -3.21 -7.08 -16.36
N LYS A 333 -3.82 -5.94 -16.03
CA LYS A 333 -4.15 -4.83 -16.93
C LYS A 333 -2.88 -4.21 -17.52
N ALA A 334 -1.89 -3.89 -16.67
CA ALA A 334 -0.64 -3.32 -17.12
C ALA A 334 0.16 -4.32 -17.99
N TYR A 335 0.20 -5.59 -17.57
CA TYR A 335 0.83 -6.67 -18.33
C TYR A 335 0.20 -6.86 -19.72
N ASN A 336 -1.13 -6.84 -19.81
CA ASN A 336 -1.84 -6.95 -21.08
C ASN A 336 -1.53 -5.79 -22.03
N ALA A 337 -1.28 -4.58 -21.49
CA ALA A 337 -0.87 -3.42 -22.28
C ALA A 337 0.60 -3.51 -22.72
N ASN A 338 1.48 -3.98 -21.84
CA ASN A 338 2.90 -4.18 -22.09
C ASN A 338 3.44 -5.31 -21.21
N HIS A 339 3.85 -6.41 -21.85
CA HIS A 339 4.31 -7.61 -21.14
C HIS A 339 5.62 -7.39 -20.34
N ASN A 340 6.31 -6.27 -20.55
CA ASN A 340 7.49 -5.86 -19.78
C ASN A 340 7.17 -4.90 -18.61
N ALA A 341 5.90 -4.60 -18.35
CA ALA A 341 5.45 -3.62 -17.35
C ALA A 341 4.31 -4.16 -16.47
N GLY A 342 4.39 -5.44 -16.10
CA GLY A 342 3.39 -6.11 -15.26
C GLY A 342 3.56 -5.82 -13.77
N CYS A 343 4.77 -5.48 -13.30
CA CYS A 343 4.98 -5.03 -11.93
C CYS A 343 4.83 -3.52 -11.87
N VAL A 344 3.88 -3.05 -11.07
CA VAL A 344 3.44 -1.66 -11.07
C VAL A 344 3.50 -1.03 -9.69
N SER A 345 3.70 0.28 -9.71
CA SER A 345 3.56 1.15 -8.55
C SER A 345 2.18 1.82 -8.59
N PRO A 346 1.67 2.33 -7.44
CA PRO A 346 0.40 3.02 -7.39
C PRO A 346 0.30 4.18 -8.38
N GLY A 347 -0.85 4.33 -9.02
CA GLY A 347 -1.10 5.45 -9.93
C GLY A 347 -0.97 6.82 -9.23
N ALA A 348 -0.42 7.79 -9.95
CA ALA A 348 -0.37 9.18 -9.49
C ALA A 348 -1.79 9.77 -9.41
N LEU A 349 -2.06 10.57 -8.39
CA LEU A 349 -3.34 11.26 -8.22
C LEU A 349 -3.46 12.44 -9.19
N ILE A 350 -4.63 12.57 -9.82
CA ILE A 350 -4.99 13.67 -10.71
C ILE A 350 -6.23 14.35 -10.14
N PHE A 351 -6.04 15.57 -9.63
CA PHE A 351 -7.12 16.38 -9.07
C PHE A 351 -7.69 17.37 -10.09
N THR A 352 -9.01 17.40 -10.20
CA THR A 352 -9.76 18.39 -10.96
C THR A 352 -10.83 19.01 -10.08
N LEU A 353 -10.79 20.33 -9.89
CA LEU A 353 -11.83 21.08 -9.20
C LEU A 353 -12.69 21.87 -10.18
N THR A 354 -14.01 21.76 -10.03
CA THR A 354 -14.97 22.56 -10.78
C THR A 354 -15.75 23.45 -9.82
N ALA A 355 -15.63 24.77 -10.01
CA ALA A 355 -16.37 25.80 -9.29
C ALA A 355 -16.94 26.83 -10.29
N PRO A 356 -17.91 27.66 -9.91
CA PRO A 356 -18.35 28.80 -10.72
C PRO A 356 -17.19 29.76 -11.03
N ALA A 357 -17.18 30.34 -12.23
CA ALA A 357 -16.16 31.33 -12.58
C ALA A 357 -16.22 32.62 -11.71
N ALA A 358 -17.40 32.92 -11.17
CA ALA A 358 -17.63 34.05 -10.28
C ALA A 358 -18.71 33.73 -9.23
N SER A 359 -18.60 34.37 -8.07
CA SER A 359 -19.62 34.35 -7.01
C SER A 359 -19.76 35.73 -6.37
N SER A 360 -20.88 35.96 -5.70
CA SER A 360 -21.03 37.13 -4.84
C SER A 360 -20.40 36.89 -3.47
N ALA A 361 -19.78 37.90 -2.88
CA ALA A 361 -19.22 37.81 -1.53
C ALA A 361 -20.30 37.39 -0.51
N GLY A 362 -20.04 36.35 0.27
CA GLY A 362 -20.96 35.79 1.26
C GLY A 362 -22.03 34.84 0.69
N SER A 363 -22.09 34.65 -0.62
CA SER A 363 -23.02 33.69 -1.24
C SER A 363 -22.40 32.29 -1.32
N ALA A 364 -23.18 31.30 -0.87
CA ALA A 364 -22.82 29.89 -0.99
C ALA A 364 -22.90 29.39 -2.44
N PHE A 365 -22.02 28.46 -2.83
CA PHE A 365 -22.07 27.79 -4.12
C PHE A 365 -21.55 26.35 -4.05
N ASP A 366 -21.83 25.60 -5.12
CA ASP A 366 -21.43 24.21 -5.26
C ASP A 366 -19.98 24.07 -5.73
N LEU A 367 -19.26 23.09 -5.19
CA LEU A 367 -17.93 22.66 -5.64
C LEU A 367 -18.00 21.19 -6.03
N THR A 368 -17.38 20.82 -7.15
CA THR A 368 -17.16 19.43 -7.50
C THR A 368 -15.67 19.13 -7.47
N ALA A 369 -15.29 18.11 -6.70
CA ALA A 369 -13.95 17.55 -6.73
C ALA A 369 -13.97 16.21 -7.46
N THR A 370 -13.12 16.08 -8.47
CA THR A 370 -12.88 14.82 -9.17
C THR A 370 -11.42 14.42 -8.97
N VAL A 371 -11.21 13.21 -8.50
CA VAL A 371 -9.89 12.63 -8.23
C VAL A 371 -9.79 11.31 -8.97
N ALA A 372 -8.75 11.19 -9.80
CA ALA A 372 -8.48 9.97 -10.57
C ALA A 372 -7.06 9.46 -10.30
N ASN A 373 -6.90 8.14 -10.23
CA ASN A 373 -5.60 7.50 -10.21
C ASN A 373 -5.14 7.26 -11.66
N SER A 374 -3.88 7.55 -11.98
CA SER A 374 -3.37 7.42 -13.36
C SER A 374 -3.37 5.98 -13.89
N ASP A 375 -3.40 4.99 -13.00
CA ASP A 375 -3.56 3.57 -13.32
C ASP A 375 -5.02 3.19 -13.66
N GLY A 376 -5.97 4.12 -13.46
CA GLY A 376 -7.40 3.96 -13.70
C GLY A 376 -8.16 3.26 -12.58
N SER A 377 -7.55 3.04 -11.41
CA SER A 377 -8.27 2.66 -10.19
C SER A 377 -9.11 3.81 -9.64
N THR A 378 -10.09 3.50 -8.79
CA THR A 378 -10.98 4.52 -8.19
C THR A 378 -10.34 5.07 -6.92
N TYR A 379 -10.31 6.39 -6.77
CA TYR A 379 -9.82 7.02 -5.56
C TYR A 379 -10.82 6.85 -4.40
N HIS A 380 -10.34 6.35 -3.26
CA HIS A 380 -11.11 6.22 -2.01
C HIS A 380 -10.46 6.94 -0.82
N GLY A 381 -9.52 7.85 -1.07
CA GLY A 381 -8.83 8.61 -0.03
C GLY A 381 -9.65 9.77 0.52
N THR A 382 -9.07 10.47 1.49
CA THR A 382 -9.65 11.67 2.10
C THR A 382 -9.13 12.93 1.42
N VAL A 383 -10.02 13.80 0.96
CA VAL A 383 -9.67 15.12 0.42
C VAL A 383 -9.75 16.17 1.51
N HIS A 384 -8.77 17.08 1.55
CA HIS A 384 -8.73 18.26 2.41
C HIS A 384 -8.78 19.54 1.54
N PHE A 385 -9.55 20.54 1.99
CA PHE A 385 -9.72 21.80 1.27
C PHE A 385 -9.02 22.97 1.98
N THR A 386 -8.29 23.76 1.21
CA THR A 386 -7.71 25.05 1.63
C THR A 386 -8.05 26.14 0.63
N GLY A 387 -7.80 27.41 0.96
CA GLY A 387 -8.07 28.50 0.03
C GLY A 387 -7.34 29.79 0.38
N SER A 388 -7.28 30.71 -0.58
CA SER A 388 -6.63 32.03 -0.41
C SER A 388 -7.48 33.03 0.35
N ASP A 389 -8.80 32.82 0.43
CA ASP A 389 -9.70 33.68 1.19
C ASP A 389 -9.68 33.27 2.67
N SER A 390 -8.99 34.06 3.49
CA SER A 390 -8.89 33.82 4.93
C SER A 390 -10.23 33.86 5.69
N ALA A 391 -11.28 34.39 5.07
CA ALA A 391 -12.63 34.43 5.64
C ALA A 391 -13.57 33.39 5.00
N ALA A 392 -13.05 32.44 4.20
CA ALA A 392 -13.87 31.43 3.56
C ALA A 392 -14.50 30.43 4.54
N THR A 393 -15.64 29.88 4.14
CA THR A 393 -16.11 28.56 4.58
C THR A 393 -15.85 27.60 3.45
N LEU A 394 -15.11 26.52 3.73
CA LEU A 394 -14.80 25.45 2.78
C LEU A 394 -15.41 24.13 3.29
N PRO A 395 -15.56 23.11 2.43
CA PRO A 395 -16.04 21.80 2.84
C PRO A 395 -15.12 21.20 3.91
N SER A 396 -15.69 20.40 4.81
CA SER A 396 -14.89 19.56 5.71
C SER A 396 -14.14 18.49 4.93
N ASP A 397 -13.17 17.85 5.58
CA ASP A 397 -12.51 16.66 5.03
C ASP A 397 -13.54 15.61 4.62
N TYR A 398 -13.34 15.02 3.45
CA TYR A 398 -14.28 14.06 2.88
C TYR A 398 -13.55 12.83 2.35
N THR A 399 -13.89 11.66 2.89
CA THR A 399 -13.39 10.36 2.42
C THR A 399 -14.27 9.87 1.28
N PHE A 400 -13.66 9.66 0.11
CA PHE A 400 -14.35 9.16 -1.06
C PHE A 400 -14.79 7.71 -0.84
N THR A 401 -16.01 7.41 -1.29
CA THR A 401 -16.59 6.08 -1.25
C THR A 401 -16.69 5.49 -2.65
N THR A 402 -16.98 4.19 -2.73
CA THR A 402 -17.26 3.53 -4.02
C THR A 402 -18.45 4.16 -4.76
N ALA A 403 -19.38 4.82 -4.05
CA ALA A 403 -20.53 5.50 -4.65
C ALA A 403 -20.16 6.80 -5.37
N ASP A 404 -19.05 7.43 -4.98
CA ASP A 404 -18.57 8.67 -5.60
C ASP A 404 -17.94 8.41 -6.98
N ALA A 405 -17.44 7.19 -7.23
CA ALA A 405 -16.74 6.83 -8.48
C ALA A 405 -15.66 7.87 -8.88
N GLY A 406 -14.92 8.38 -7.88
CA GLY A 406 -13.89 9.40 -8.05
C GLY A 406 -14.40 10.83 -8.24
N SER A 407 -15.71 11.12 -8.08
CA SER A 407 -16.26 12.48 -8.16
C SER A 407 -17.31 12.75 -7.08
N HIS A 408 -17.10 13.81 -6.28
CA HIS A 408 -18.03 14.24 -5.25
C HIS A 408 -18.44 15.70 -5.43
N LYS A 409 -19.72 16.00 -5.19
CA LYS A 409 -20.28 17.35 -5.29
C LYS A 409 -20.69 17.85 -3.90
N PHE A 410 -19.98 18.87 -3.44
CA PHE A 410 -20.23 19.61 -2.21
C PHE A 410 -21.25 20.71 -2.50
N VAL A 411 -22.52 20.49 -2.11
CA VAL A 411 -23.64 21.36 -2.50
C VAL A 411 -23.79 22.51 -1.50
N GLY A 412 -23.55 23.74 -1.95
CA GLY A 412 -23.68 24.94 -1.11
C GLY A 412 -22.73 25.02 0.08
N GLU A 413 -21.62 24.28 0.07
CA GLU A 413 -20.67 24.21 1.20
C GLU A 413 -19.51 25.21 1.10
N VAL A 414 -19.38 25.89 -0.06
CA VAL A 414 -18.33 26.90 -0.25
C VAL A 414 -18.91 28.30 -0.13
N ILE A 415 -18.35 29.11 0.77
CA ILE A 415 -18.65 30.54 0.90
C ILE A 415 -17.33 31.31 0.84
N LEU A 416 -17.22 32.26 -0.09
CA LEU A 416 -16.09 33.17 -0.19
C LEU A 416 -16.55 34.59 0.16
N ASN A 417 -15.81 35.29 1.00
CA ASN A 417 -16.17 36.58 1.60
C ASN A 417 -15.29 37.74 1.11
N THR A 418 -14.09 37.46 0.60
CA THR A 418 -13.13 38.49 0.20
C THR A 418 -13.22 38.79 -1.28
N ASN A 419 -13.58 40.02 -1.65
CA ASN A 419 -13.60 40.49 -3.03
C ASN A 419 -12.25 40.27 -3.74
N GLY A 420 -12.30 39.92 -5.03
CA GLY A 420 -11.14 39.66 -5.87
C GLY A 420 -11.05 38.19 -6.30
N SER A 421 -9.93 37.84 -6.91
CA SER A 421 -9.66 36.47 -7.35
C SER A 421 -9.29 35.61 -6.14
N GLN A 422 -10.12 34.63 -5.82
CA GLN A 422 -9.88 33.67 -4.74
C GLN A 422 -9.62 32.28 -5.31
N MET A 423 -8.66 31.58 -4.71
CA MET A 423 -8.30 30.20 -5.06
C MET A 423 -8.82 29.25 -4.00
N ILE A 424 -9.36 28.13 -4.44
CA ILE A 424 -9.68 26.95 -3.64
C ILE A 424 -8.75 25.84 -4.09
N THR A 425 -8.13 25.16 -3.14
CA THR A 425 -7.23 24.04 -3.36
C THR A 425 -7.81 22.81 -2.68
N ALA A 426 -7.78 21.69 -3.37
CA ALA A 426 -8.11 20.38 -2.81
C ALA A 426 -6.92 19.46 -2.98
N ALA A 427 -6.54 18.75 -1.92
CA ALA A 427 -5.42 17.81 -1.92
C ALA A 427 -5.81 16.53 -1.18
N ASP A 428 -5.12 15.44 -1.46
CA ASP A 428 -5.18 14.25 -0.60
C ASP A 428 -4.63 14.62 0.79
N ALA A 429 -5.35 14.24 1.85
CA ALA A 429 -5.03 14.62 3.22
C ALA A 429 -3.66 14.10 3.69
N HIS A 430 -3.20 12.98 3.13
CA HIS A 430 -1.93 12.32 3.47
C HIS A 430 -0.83 12.55 2.42
N GLN A 431 -1.21 13.06 1.23
CA GLN A 431 -0.31 13.45 0.15
C GLN A 431 -0.57 14.89 -0.33
N PRO A 432 -0.36 15.91 0.52
CA PRO A 432 -0.75 17.29 0.22
C PRO A 432 0.01 17.92 -0.96
N SER A 433 1.13 17.31 -1.40
CA SER A 433 1.83 17.73 -2.63
C SER A 433 1.05 17.45 -3.91
N THR A 434 0.02 16.61 -3.85
CA THR A 434 -0.83 16.28 -4.99
C THR A 434 -2.19 16.95 -4.82
N ALA A 435 -2.39 18.05 -5.55
CA ALA A 435 -3.52 18.94 -5.35
C ALA A 435 -4.06 19.48 -6.68
N GLY A 436 -5.33 19.91 -6.66
CA GLY A 436 -5.99 20.62 -7.74
C GLY A 436 -6.56 21.94 -7.27
N ASN A 437 -6.64 22.92 -8.17
CA ASN A 437 -7.07 24.27 -7.85
C ASN A 437 -8.28 24.69 -8.69
N ALA A 438 -9.19 25.46 -8.09
CA ALA A 438 -10.21 26.24 -8.77
C ALA A 438 -10.06 27.72 -8.39
N THR A 439 -10.26 28.62 -9.35
CA THR A 439 -10.23 30.06 -9.12
C THR A 439 -11.62 30.65 -9.33
N VAL A 440 -12.09 31.44 -8.37
CA VAL A 440 -13.41 32.08 -8.37
C VAL A 440 -13.21 33.59 -8.23
N LEU A 441 -13.81 34.36 -9.13
CA LEU A 441 -13.87 35.81 -8.99
C LEU A 441 -14.99 36.21 -8.02
N VAL A 442 -14.63 36.73 -6.85
CA VAL A 442 -15.59 37.16 -5.83
C VAL A 442 -15.89 38.64 -5.99
N SER A 443 -17.17 38.98 -6.08
CA SER A 443 -17.63 40.36 -6.24
C SER A 443 -18.72 40.71 -5.23
N GLY A 444 -18.67 41.92 -4.68
CA GLY A 444 -19.64 42.40 -3.71
C GLY A 444 -19.45 43.88 -3.49
N ALA A 445 -20.54 44.60 -3.21
CA ALA A 445 -20.45 46.02 -2.91
C ALA A 445 -19.54 46.21 -1.68
N THR A 446 -18.47 46.99 -1.82
CA THR A 446 -17.82 47.57 -0.65
C THR A 446 -18.92 48.26 0.14
N LYS A 447 -19.06 47.92 1.43
CA LYS A 447 -19.95 48.67 2.32
C LYS A 447 -19.39 50.10 2.35
N SER A 448 -19.92 50.97 1.50
CA SER A 448 -19.56 52.39 1.49
C SER A 448 -19.84 52.88 2.90
N ASP A 449 -18.78 53.33 3.57
CA ASP A 449 -18.85 53.91 4.90
C ASP A 449 -19.79 55.11 4.82
N THR A 450 -21.05 54.92 5.23
CA THR A 450 -22.11 55.94 5.15
C THR A 450 -22.13 56.79 6.42
N THR A 451 -20.96 57.07 6.98
CA THR A 451 -20.77 58.07 8.03
C THR A 451 -20.05 59.30 7.50
N ALA A 452 -20.71 60.04 6.60
CA ALA A 452 -20.40 61.45 6.36
C ALA A 452 -21.65 62.20 5.86
N ALA A 453 -22.72 62.18 6.67
CA ALA A 453 -23.82 63.13 6.54
C ALA A 453 -24.18 63.68 7.93
N LEU A 454 -23.37 64.62 8.41
CA LEU A 454 -23.76 65.54 9.48
C LEU A 454 -23.43 66.98 9.04
N THR A 455 -24.46 67.59 8.44
CA THR A 455 -24.92 68.97 8.65
C THR A 455 -23.88 70.06 8.96
N SER A 456 -23.69 71.00 8.03
CA SER A 456 -23.39 72.40 8.36
C SER A 456 -24.43 73.33 7.73
N SER A 457 -25.54 73.53 8.44
CA SER A 457 -26.37 74.72 8.28
C SER A 457 -25.89 75.77 9.28
N ALA A 458 -25.15 76.78 8.82
CA ALA A 458 -24.93 78.01 9.57
C ALA A 458 -25.03 79.23 8.63
N ASN A 459 -26.00 80.06 9.00
CA ASN A 459 -26.57 81.29 8.44
C ASN A 459 -25.55 82.39 7.98
N PRO A 460 -25.94 83.33 7.07
CA PRO A 460 -25.09 84.40 6.59
C PRO A 460 -25.17 85.64 7.49
N SER A 461 -24.01 86.14 7.93
CA SER A 461 -23.89 87.44 8.61
C SER A 461 -23.55 88.55 7.62
N THR A 462 -24.59 89.34 7.31
CA THR A 462 -24.61 90.80 7.08
C THR A 462 -23.27 91.55 6.92
N TYR A 463 -23.05 92.11 5.73
CA TYR A 463 -22.17 93.26 5.50
C TYR A 463 -23.02 94.55 5.51
N LYS A 464 -22.75 95.49 6.42
CA LYS A 464 -23.31 96.85 6.43
C LYS A 464 -22.32 97.82 5.77
N GLN A 465 -22.82 98.69 4.89
CA GLN A 465 -22.40 100.10 4.68
C GLN A 465 -23.53 100.79 3.88
N GLN A 466 -24.26 101.76 4.47
CA GLN A 466 -24.09 103.24 4.36
C GLN A 466 -24.58 103.77 2.99
N VAL A 467 -25.45 104.77 2.84
CA VAL A 467 -25.98 105.88 3.67
C VAL A 467 -27.45 106.11 3.32
#